data_AF-A0AAQ3P778-F1
#
_entry.id   AF-A0AAQ3P778-F1
#
_cell.length_a   1.000
_cell.length_b   1.000
_cell.length_c   1.000
_cell.angle_alpha   90.00
_cell.angle_beta   90.00
_cell.angle_gamma   90.00
#
_symmetry.space_group_name_H-M   'P 1'
#
loop_
_entity.id
_entity.type
_entity.pdbx_description
1 polymer ?
#
loop_
_entity_poly.entity_id
_entity_poly.type
_entity_poly.pdbx_seq_one_letter_code
_entity_poly.pdbx_strand_id
1 'polypeptide(L)'
;MIQNHLSLIMGNKVGDITSIAEISKFRVGQVYAASVMYGYFLKRVDQRFQLEKTMKVLLNEAEEENSVQQTTMDNARPGIEEDTSQGMSHPEVSTWPGGDVSPGGYGYGIKATRLRNYVMSLDGDTLQRYATIRSKEAISIIEKHTEALFGRPEIVVTPEGSVSKDENVKISFGGLKKLVLEAVTFGSFLWDVESYVDSRYHFVLN
;
A
#
# COMPACT_ATOMS: atom_id res chain seq x y z
N MET A 1 2.05 3.13 -7.02
CA MET A 1 2.00 2.83 -5.58
C MET A 1 0.86 3.61 -4.90
N ILE A 2 0.93 4.93 -4.75
CA ILE A 2 -0.15 5.74 -4.12
C ILE A 2 -1.51 5.57 -4.81
N GLN A 3 -1.55 5.56 -6.15
CA GLN A 3 -2.80 5.31 -6.89
C GLN A 3 -3.40 3.94 -6.55
N ASN A 4 -2.58 2.90 -6.35
CA ASN A 4 -3.06 1.57 -5.97
C ASN A 4 -3.67 1.60 -4.55
N HIS A 5 -3.05 2.33 -3.63
CA HIS A 5 -3.58 2.53 -2.27
C HIS A 5 -4.93 3.25 -2.29
N LEU A 6 -5.06 4.31 -3.09
CA LEU A 6 -6.34 5.00 -3.31
C LEU A 6 -7.40 4.08 -3.92
N SER A 7 -7.06 3.31 -4.95
CA SER A 7 -7.97 2.35 -5.56
C SER A 7 -8.43 1.27 -4.59
N LEU A 8 -7.55 0.80 -3.70
CA LEU A 8 -7.90 -0.20 -2.68
C LEU A 8 -8.91 0.37 -1.66
N ILE A 9 -8.72 1.62 -1.24
CA ILE A 9 -9.60 2.27 -0.26
C ILE A 9 -10.95 2.68 -0.88
N MET A 10 -10.92 3.23 -2.10
CA MET A 10 -12.09 3.81 -2.75
C MET A 10 -12.86 2.79 -3.63
N GLY A 11 -12.26 1.65 -3.94
CA GLY A 11 -12.81 0.64 -4.85
C GLY A 11 -13.11 1.20 -6.24
N ASN A 12 -14.23 0.79 -6.84
CA ASN A 12 -14.65 1.25 -8.16
C ASN A 12 -15.13 2.72 -8.20
N LYS A 13 -15.11 3.44 -7.06
CA LYS A 13 -15.67 4.80 -6.93
C LYS A 13 -14.62 5.91 -7.05
N VAL A 14 -13.41 5.59 -7.51
CA VAL A 14 -12.30 6.55 -7.71
C VAL A 14 -12.67 7.72 -8.64
N GLY A 15 -13.63 7.53 -9.56
CA GLY A 15 -14.08 8.55 -10.51
C GLY A 15 -15.24 9.44 -10.04
N ASP A 16 -15.99 9.02 -9.01
CA ASP A 16 -17.21 9.72 -8.56
C ASP A 16 -16.90 10.57 -7.33
N ILE A 17 -16.35 11.77 -7.56
CA ILE A 17 -15.79 12.66 -6.52
C ILE A 17 -16.89 13.33 -5.67
N THR A 18 -18.09 13.51 -6.23
CA THR A 18 -19.19 14.26 -5.61
C THR A 18 -20.11 13.39 -4.76
N SER A 19 -20.15 12.08 -5.02
CA SER A 19 -20.96 11.15 -4.24
C SER A 19 -20.53 11.11 -2.77
N ILE A 20 -21.53 11.09 -1.88
CA ILE A 20 -21.37 11.10 -0.43
C ILE A 20 -21.51 9.68 0.07
N ALA A 21 -20.51 9.22 0.82
CA ALA A 21 -20.56 7.99 1.58
C ALA A 21 -20.87 8.31 3.04
N GLU A 22 -21.70 7.46 3.65
CA GLU A 22 -21.89 7.43 5.08
C GLU A 22 -21.04 6.30 5.64
N ILE A 23 -20.00 6.67 6.40
CA ILE A 23 -18.97 5.76 6.91
C ILE A 23 -18.80 6.06 8.39
N SER A 24 -18.61 5.03 9.19
CA SER A 24 -18.41 5.18 10.62
C SER A 24 -17.08 5.88 10.95
N LYS A 25 -17.05 6.71 12.01
CA LYS A 25 -15.85 7.46 12.42
C LYS A 25 -14.67 6.53 12.65
N PHE A 26 -14.91 5.41 13.32
CA PHE A 26 -13.90 4.40 13.55
C PHE A 26 -13.28 3.92 12.24
N ARG A 27 -14.09 3.60 11.22
CA ARG A 27 -13.60 3.11 9.94
C ARG A 27 -12.82 4.17 9.16
N VAL A 28 -13.25 5.44 9.21
CA VAL A 28 -12.47 6.54 8.61
C VAL A 28 -11.14 6.72 9.35
N GLY A 29 -11.12 6.62 10.68
CA GLY A 29 -9.92 6.65 11.49
C GLY A 29 -8.95 5.50 11.18
N GLN A 30 -9.45 4.28 10.99
CA GLN A 30 -8.64 3.15 10.54
C GLN A 30 -7.99 3.39 9.18
N VAL A 31 -8.77 3.89 8.21
CA VAL A 31 -8.26 4.24 6.88
C VAL A 31 -7.20 5.34 6.96
N TYR A 32 -7.42 6.35 7.82
CA TYR A 32 -6.45 7.40 8.07
C TYR A 32 -5.14 6.84 8.64
N ALA A 33 -5.19 6.13 9.76
CA ALA A 33 -3.99 5.55 10.40
C ALA A 33 -3.24 4.58 9.47
N ALA A 34 -3.96 3.72 8.75
CA ALA A 34 -3.37 2.82 7.75
C ALA A 34 -2.69 3.59 6.61
N SER A 35 -3.26 4.72 6.18
CA SER A 35 -2.67 5.58 5.15
C SER A 35 -1.42 6.32 5.64
N VAL A 36 -1.38 6.72 6.91
CA VAL A 36 -0.17 7.26 7.54
C VAL A 36 0.93 6.20 7.57
N MET A 37 0.64 4.99 8.03
CA MET A 37 1.61 3.89 8.03
C MET A 37 2.09 3.55 6.61
N TYR A 38 1.19 3.56 5.63
CA TYR A 38 1.55 3.35 4.22
C TYR A 38 2.49 4.44 3.69
N GLY A 39 2.22 5.70 4.01
CA GLY A 39 3.08 6.82 3.60
C GLY A 39 4.48 6.78 4.21
N TYR A 40 4.56 6.35 5.48
CA TYR A 40 5.83 6.12 6.17
C TYR A 40 6.62 4.99 5.50
N PHE A 41 5.98 3.83 5.30
CA PHE A 41 6.56 2.68 4.60
C PHE A 41 7.07 3.06 3.21
N LEU A 42 6.22 3.69 2.40
CA LEU A 42 6.52 3.97 1.01
C LEU A 42 7.72 4.92 0.87
N LYS A 43 7.82 5.92 1.76
CA LYS A 43 8.94 6.85 1.78
C LYS A 43 10.26 6.14 2.09
N ARG A 44 10.25 5.25 3.09
CA ARG A 44 11.42 4.46 3.47
C ARG A 44 11.90 3.55 2.35
N VAL A 45 10.96 2.83 1.71
CA VAL A 45 11.30 1.93 0.60
C VAL A 45 11.76 2.71 -0.63
N ASP A 46 11.12 3.84 -0.96
CA ASP A 46 11.57 4.68 -2.07
C ASP A 46 12.99 5.21 -1.84
N GLN A 47 13.31 5.72 -0.65
CA GLN A 47 14.68 6.17 -0.34
C GLN A 47 15.71 5.05 -0.49
N ARG A 48 15.40 3.84 -0.01
CA ARG A 48 16.29 2.69 -0.19
C ARG A 48 16.43 2.33 -1.67
N PHE A 49 15.33 2.29 -2.41
CA PHE A 49 15.32 2.01 -3.85
C PHE A 49 16.18 3.03 -4.61
N GLN A 50 16.04 4.32 -4.32
CA GLN A 50 16.87 5.36 -4.95
C GLN A 50 18.34 5.19 -4.58
N LEU A 51 18.65 4.86 -3.33
CA LEU A 51 20.03 4.61 -2.89
C LEU A 51 20.67 3.44 -3.64
N GLU A 52 19.98 2.30 -3.74
CA GLU A 52 20.48 1.13 -4.47
C GLU A 52 20.60 1.37 -5.98
N LYS A 53 19.66 2.15 -6.54
CA LYS A 53 19.73 2.62 -7.93
C LYS A 53 20.97 3.48 -8.16
N THR A 54 21.27 4.43 -7.28
CA THR A 54 22.46 5.29 -7.38
C THR A 54 23.76 4.52 -7.15
N MET A 55 23.76 3.54 -6.26
CA MET A 55 24.91 2.68 -5.97
C MET A 55 25.17 1.62 -7.05
N LYS A 56 24.38 1.60 -8.14
CA LYS A 56 24.42 0.57 -9.22
C LYS A 56 24.25 -0.86 -8.70
N VAL A 57 23.66 -1.03 -7.53
CA VAL A 57 23.35 -2.34 -6.93
C VAL A 57 22.13 -2.95 -7.60
N LEU A 58 21.17 -2.11 -8.00
CA LEU A 58 20.16 -2.51 -8.96
C LEU A 58 20.84 -2.55 -10.33
N LEU A 59 20.90 -3.74 -10.93
CA LEU A 59 21.46 -3.98 -12.26
C LEU A 59 21.13 -2.79 -13.18
N ASN A 60 22.18 -2.17 -13.70
CA ASN A 60 22.06 -1.11 -14.69
C ASN A 60 21.47 -1.68 -15.98
N GLU A 61 20.15 -1.81 -16.07
CA GLU A 61 19.43 -1.84 -17.35
C GLU A 61 19.42 -0.42 -17.95
N ALA A 62 20.60 0.19 -18.06
CA ALA A 62 20.78 1.44 -18.81
C ALA A 62 20.65 1.21 -20.33
N GLU A 63 20.30 -0.01 -20.77
CA GLU A 63 20.19 -0.40 -22.17
C GLU A 63 18.74 -0.52 -22.67
N GLU A 64 17.72 -0.58 -21.80
CA GLU A 64 16.32 -0.77 -22.27
C GLU A 64 15.56 0.52 -22.59
N GLU A 65 15.96 1.68 -22.05
CA GLU A 65 15.28 2.96 -22.40
C GLU A 65 15.82 3.60 -23.70
N ASN A 66 16.96 3.14 -24.23
CA ASN A 66 17.59 3.68 -25.46
C ASN A 66 17.35 2.81 -26.72
N SER A 67 16.69 1.66 -26.63
CA SER A 67 16.55 0.72 -27.75
C SER A 67 15.20 0.76 -28.49
N VAL A 68 14.24 1.61 -28.06
CA VAL A 68 12.90 1.67 -28.68
C VAL A 68 12.84 2.50 -29.98
N GLN A 69 13.99 2.89 -30.57
CA GLN A 69 14.00 3.70 -31.80
C GLN A 69 14.76 3.14 -33.00
N GLN A 70 15.17 1.87 -32.99
CA GLN A 70 15.81 1.31 -34.19
C GLN A 70 15.57 -0.20 -34.33
N THR A 71 14.53 -0.57 -35.09
CA THR A 71 14.58 -1.48 -36.25
C THR A 71 13.17 -1.74 -36.76
N THR A 72 12.85 -1.09 -37.88
CA THR A 72 11.76 -1.45 -38.80
C THR A 72 12.31 -2.45 -39.82
N MET A 73 11.49 -3.46 -40.20
CA MET A 73 11.69 -4.49 -41.26
C MET A 73 12.69 -5.61 -40.90
N ASP A 74 12.45 -6.92 -41.12
CA ASP A 74 11.43 -7.61 -41.91
C ASP A 74 11.36 -9.12 -41.56
N ASN A 75 10.14 -9.68 -41.66
CA ASN A 75 9.73 -11.01 -42.16
C ASN A 75 10.10 -12.39 -41.54
N ALA A 76 9.02 -13.21 -41.44
CA ALA A 76 8.88 -14.67 -41.63
C ALA A 76 9.06 -15.69 -40.46
N ARG A 77 7.93 -16.32 -40.08
CA ARG A 77 7.70 -17.62 -39.37
C ARG A 77 7.85 -18.81 -40.37
N PRO A 78 7.65 -20.14 -40.08
CA PRO A 78 7.24 -20.86 -38.83
C PRO A 78 7.84 -22.29 -38.55
N GLY A 79 7.43 -22.93 -37.43
CA GLY A 79 7.52 -24.39 -37.14
C GLY A 79 7.41 -24.71 -35.61
N ILE A 80 6.26 -25.10 -35.02
CA ILE A 80 5.72 -26.46 -34.62
C ILE A 80 6.69 -27.24 -33.67
N GLU A 81 6.36 -27.64 -32.42
CA GLU A 81 5.66 -28.87 -31.91
C GLU A 81 5.46 -28.72 -30.34
N GLU A 82 4.26 -28.94 -29.73
CA GLU A 82 3.74 -30.11 -28.92
C GLU A 82 4.71 -30.66 -27.82
N ASP A 83 4.37 -31.00 -26.55
CA ASP A 83 3.21 -31.66 -25.94
C ASP A 83 3.25 -31.67 -24.34
N THR A 84 2.08 -31.89 -23.70
CA THR A 84 1.64 -32.41 -22.35
C THR A 84 2.61 -32.63 -21.13
N SER A 85 2.26 -32.59 -19.82
CA SER A 85 1.15 -33.16 -18.99
C SER A 85 1.31 -32.73 -17.49
N GLN A 86 0.28 -32.25 -16.77
CA GLN A 86 -0.60 -32.89 -15.74
C GLN A 86 -0.05 -33.34 -14.35
N GLY A 87 -0.73 -32.87 -13.28
CA GLY A 87 -1.01 -33.56 -11.98
C GLY A 87 -0.25 -33.04 -10.74
N MET A 88 -0.78 -32.88 -9.52
CA MET A 88 -2.09 -33.16 -8.90
C MET A 88 -2.17 -32.50 -7.48
N SER A 89 -3.29 -31.82 -7.18
CA SER A 89 -4.14 -31.79 -5.96
C SER A 89 -3.63 -31.77 -4.48
N HIS A 90 -4.02 -30.69 -3.75
CA HIS A 90 -4.76 -30.56 -2.43
C HIS A 90 -4.23 -31.22 -1.13
N PRO A 91 -4.65 -30.84 0.14
CA PRO A 91 -5.91 -30.20 0.61
C PRO A 91 -5.79 -29.06 1.69
N GLU A 92 -6.63 -28.01 1.62
CA GLU A 92 -7.81 -27.64 2.46
C GLU A 92 -7.59 -27.02 3.88
N VAL A 93 -8.07 -25.78 4.06
CA VAL A 93 -9.00 -25.39 5.15
C VAL A 93 -9.81 -24.15 4.72
N SER A 94 -11.10 -24.21 5.08
CA SER A 94 -12.30 -23.43 4.72
C SER A 94 -12.19 -21.91 5.00
N THR A 95 -12.90 -21.01 4.29
CA THR A 95 -14.33 -20.68 4.53
C THR A 95 -14.80 -19.56 3.55
N TRP A 96 -16.12 -19.47 3.35
CA TRP A 96 -16.99 -18.37 2.85
C TRP A 96 -17.64 -18.57 1.45
N PRO A 97 -18.99 -18.49 1.34
CA PRO A 97 -19.72 -18.96 0.17
C PRO A 97 -20.03 -17.84 -0.84
N GLY A 98 -19.93 -18.18 -2.13
CA GLY A 98 -20.61 -17.47 -3.21
C GLY A 98 -19.71 -16.56 -4.05
N GLY A 99 -19.16 -17.13 -5.12
CA GLY A 99 -18.49 -16.39 -6.18
C GLY A 99 -17.30 -17.18 -6.70
N ASP A 100 -17.46 -17.78 -7.88
CA ASP A 100 -16.41 -18.46 -8.64
C ASP A 100 -15.16 -17.57 -8.75
N VAL A 101 -14.08 -17.92 -8.05
CA VAL A 101 -12.78 -17.25 -8.17
C VAL A 101 -11.88 -18.13 -9.02
N SER A 102 -11.87 -17.83 -10.32
CA SER A 102 -10.73 -18.14 -11.18
C SER A 102 -9.46 -17.45 -10.63
N PRO A 103 -8.25 -18.03 -10.76
CA PRO A 103 -7.00 -17.44 -10.22
C PRO A 103 -6.51 -16.18 -10.95
N GLY A 104 -7.34 -15.56 -11.79
CA GLY A 104 -6.99 -14.40 -12.59
C GLY A 104 -8.07 -13.34 -12.50
N GLY A 105 -7.89 -12.35 -11.61
CA GLY A 105 -8.80 -11.22 -11.52
C GLY A 105 -8.22 -10.10 -10.68
N TYR A 106 -8.27 -8.87 -11.20
CA TYR A 106 -7.85 -7.60 -10.59
C TYR A 106 -6.37 -7.18 -10.75
N GLY A 107 -5.80 -7.39 -11.94
CA GLY A 107 -4.48 -6.85 -12.33
C GLY A 107 -4.48 -5.87 -13.51
N TYR A 108 -5.63 -5.59 -14.14
CA TYR A 108 -5.67 -4.82 -15.39
C TYR A 108 -5.57 -3.31 -15.15
N GLY A 109 -4.41 -2.73 -15.51
CA GLY A 109 -4.35 -1.32 -15.95
C GLY A 109 -3.10 -0.52 -15.58
N ILE A 110 -2.39 -0.88 -14.50
CA ILE A 110 -1.21 -0.12 -14.07
C ILE A 110 0.03 -0.98 -14.28
N LYS A 111 0.81 -0.67 -15.33
CA LYS A 111 2.13 -1.27 -15.55
C LYS A 111 2.90 -1.24 -14.23
N ALA A 112 3.44 -2.38 -13.82
CA ALA A 112 4.21 -2.44 -12.59
C ALA A 112 5.40 -1.49 -12.69
N THR A 113 5.47 -0.51 -11.78
CA THR A 113 6.59 0.43 -11.76
C THR A 113 7.84 -0.28 -11.24
N ARG A 114 9.04 0.22 -11.59
CA ARG A 114 10.31 -0.32 -11.06
C ARG A 114 10.31 -0.39 -9.53
N LEU A 115 9.79 0.64 -8.86
CA LEU A 115 9.61 0.64 -7.40
C LEU A 115 8.65 -0.45 -6.92
N ARG A 116 7.58 -0.75 -7.66
CA ARG A 116 6.65 -1.84 -7.32
C ARG A 116 7.34 -3.18 -7.42
N ASN A 117 8.10 -3.43 -8.49
CA ASN A 117 8.86 -4.67 -8.65
C ASN A 117 9.91 -4.81 -7.54
N TYR A 118 10.59 -3.72 -7.20
CA TYR A 118 11.53 -3.70 -6.07
C TYR A 118 10.86 -4.11 -4.75
N VAL A 119 9.71 -3.51 -4.40
CA VAL A 119 8.96 -3.87 -3.20
C VAL A 119 8.57 -5.36 -3.20
N MET A 120 8.14 -5.89 -4.34
CA MET A 120 7.74 -7.30 -4.48
C MET A 120 8.92 -8.28 -4.39
N SER A 121 10.15 -7.81 -4.62
CA SER A 121 11.37 -8.62 -4.50
C SER A 121 11.93 -8.67 -3.08
N LEU A 122 11.44 -7.82 -2.16
CA LEU A 122 11.88 -7.83 -0.77
C LEU A 122 11.36 -9.08 -0.04
N ASP A 123 12.19 -9.64 0.82
CA ASP A 123 11.77 -10.70 1.75
C ASP A 123 10.82 -10.15 2.82
N GLY A 124 10.07 -11.05 3.47
CA GLY A 124 9.06 -10.69 4.46
C GLY A 124 9.63 -9.92 5.66
N ASP A 125 10.83 -10.27 6.12
CA ASP A 125 11.47 -9.61 7.26
C ASP A 125 11.86 -8.18 6.91
N THR A 126 12.46 -7.97 5.72
CA THR A 126 12.80 -6.64 5.22
C THR A 126 11.56 -5.78 5.01
N LEU A 127 10.49 -6.35 4.44
CA LEU A 127 9.23 -5.64 4.22
C LEU A 127 8.60 -5.22 5.55
N GLN A 128 8.56 -6.13 6.54
CA GLN A 128 8.05 -5.83 7.87
C GLN A 128 8.88 -4.75 8.55
N ARG A 129 10.22 -4.85 8.51
CA ARG A 129 11.11 -3.82 9.05
C ARG A 129 10.79 -2.47 8.45
N TYR A 130 10.54 -2.37 7.15
CA TYR A 130 10.20 -1.12 6.49
C TYR A 130 8.81 -0.59 6.85
N ALA A 131 7.86 -1.48 7.12
CA ALA A 131 6.50 -1.11 7.54
C ALA A 131 6.43 -0.67 9.02
N THR A 132 7.35 -1.13 9.86
CA THR A 132 7.38 -0.79 11.29
C THR A 132 7.83 0.66 11.55
N ILE A 133 7.02 1.41 12.29
CA ILE A 133 7.36 2.72 12.86
C ILE A 133 8.45 2.53 13.92
N ARG A 134 9.51 3.33 13.87
CA ARG A 134 10.71 3.11 14.70
C ARG A 134 10.65 3.78 16.07
N SER A 135 9.94 4.90 16.19
CA SER A 135 9.88 5.65 17.45
C SER A 135 8.52 5.56 18.15
N LYS A 136 8.57 5.58 19.48
CA LYS A 136 7.36 5.65 20.32
C LYS A 136 6.65 7.00 20.15
N GLU A 137 7.42 8.04 19.86
CA GLU A 137 6.95 9.40 19.62
C GLU A 137 6.12 9.46 18.33
N ALA A 138 6.59 8.86 17.23
CA ALA A 138 5.82 8.80 15.99
C ALA A 138 4.54 7.98 16.15
N ILE A 139 4.60 6.83 16.84
CA ILE A 139 3.40 6.04 17.18
C ILE A 139 2.41 6.91 17.97
N SER A 140 2.86 7.58 19.03
CA SER A 140 2.01 8.43 19.86
C SER A 140 1.41 9.60 19.07
N ILE A 141 2.16 10.18 18.13
CA ILE A 141 1.68 11.24 17.25
C ILE A 141 0.58 10.73 16.33
N ILE A 142 0.75 9.54 15.72
CA ILE A 142 -0.26 8.92 14.85
C ILE A 142 -1.55 8.67 15.64
N GLU A 143 -1.42 8.10 16.84
CA GLU A 143 -2.56 7.82 17.73
C GLU A 143 -3.30 9.10 18.11
N LYS A 144 -2.58 10.10 18.65
CA LYS A 144 -3.18 11.38 19.08
C LYS A 144 -3.81 12.14 17.93
N HIS A 145 -3.19 12.12 16.74
CA HIS A 145 -3.75 12.81 15.57
C HIS A 145 -5.01 12.11 15.06
N THR A 146 -5.01 10.77 15.03
CA THR A 146 -6.19 9.99 14.66
C THR A 146 -7.33 10.22 15.67
N GLU A 147 -7.01 10.22 16.97
CA GLU A 147 -7.95 10.51 18.05
C GLU A 147 -8.52 11.94 17.95
N ALA A 148 -7.68 12.93 17.65
CA ALA A 148 -8.12 14.32 17.52
C ALA A 148 -9.09 14.51 16.33
N LEU A 149 -8.91 13.75 15.25
CA LEU A 149 -9.75 13.84 14.05
C LEU A 149 -11.06 13.04 14.16
N PHE A 150 -11.01 11.86 14.77
CA PHE A 150 -12.12 10.89 14.72
C PHE A 150 -12.68 10.49 16.09
N GLY A 151 -12.06 10.96 17.17
CA GLY A 151 -12.39 10.58 18.55
C GLY A 151 -11.67 9.32 19.01
N ARG A 152 -11.81 9.01 20.30
CA ARG A 152 -11.32 7.75 20.86
C ARG A 152 -12.26 6.61 20.44
N PRO A 153 -11.72 5.46 20.01
CA PRO A 153 -12.53 4.25 19.86
C PRO A 153 -12.98 3.78 21.25
N GLU A 154 -14.20 4.17 21.65
CA GLU A 154 -14.77 3.77 22.93
C GLU A 154 -15.40 2.38 22.79
N ILE A 155 -14.63 1.34 23.12
CA ILE A 155 -15.11 -0.05 23.14
C ILE A 155 -15.86 -0.26 24.46
N VAL A 156 -17.17 -0.02 24.44
CA VAL A 156 -18.03 -0.37 25.58
C VAL A 156 -18.28 -1.88 25.51
N VAL A 157 -17.65 -2.64 26.41
CA VAL A 157 -17.90 -4.07 26.57
C VAL A 157 -19.15 -4.25 27.42
N THR A 158 -20.30 -4.41 26.77
CA THR A 158 -21.54 -4.83 27.42
C THR A 158 -21.55 -6.36 27.64
N PRO A 159 -22.29 -6.87 28.65
CA PRO A 159 -22.37 -8.31 28.95
C PRO A 159 -22.85 -9.17 27.77
N GLU A 160 -23.57 -8.59 26.80
CA GLU A 160 -24.03 -9.27 25.58
C GLU A 160 -23.04 -9.22 24.38
N GLY A 161 -21.82 -8.69 24.58
CA GLY A 161 -20.83 -8.44 23.52
C GLY A 161 -20.60 -6.94 23.29
N SER A 162 -19.43 -6.57 22.73
CA SER A 162 -19.07 -5.14 22.56
C SER A 162 -19.96 -4.46 21.53
N VAL A 163 -20.67 -3.40 21.93
CA VAL A 163 -21.39 -2.52 21.00
C VAL A 163 -20.69 -1.16 21.02
N SER A 164 -19.79 -0.94 20.06
CA SER A 164 -19.21 0.40 19.86
C SER A 164 -20.31 1.34 19.39
N LYS A 165 -20.56 2.43 20.12
CA LYS A 165 -21.44 3.51 19.68
C LYS A 165 -20.69 4.36 18.66
N ASP A 166 -20.52 3.79 17.47
CA ASP A 166 -19.74 4.37 16.38
C ASP A 166 -20.61 5.38 15.64
N GLU A 167 -20.22 6.66 15.68
CA GLU A 167 -20.95 7.72 14.99
C GLU A 167 -20.64 7.68 13.49
N ASN A 168 -21.67 7.78 12.65
CA ASN A 168 -21.47 7.90 11.21
C ASN A 168 -21.09 9.33 10.82
N VAL A 169 -20.19 9.43 9.83
CA VAL A 169 -19.81 10.69 9.18
C VAL A 169 -20.18 10.61 7.70
N LYS A 170 -20.71 11.72 7.18
CA LYS A 170 -20.93 11.92 5.76
C LYS A 170 -19.69 12.55 5.15
N ILE A 171 -19.02 11.84 4.26
CA ILE A 171 -17.83 12.30 3.55
C ILE A 171 -17.98 12.03 2.06
N SER A 172 -17.66 13.01 1.22
CA SER A 172 -17.60 12.75 -0.23
C SER A 172 -16.39 11.90 -0.58
N PHE A 173 -16.44 11.14 -1.67
CA PHE A 173 -15.25 10.43 -2.15
C PHE A 173 -14.09 11.37 -2.47
N GLY A 174 -14.38 12.60 -2.91
CA GLY A 174 -13.37 13.65 -3.03
C GLY A 174 -12.74 14.05 -1.70
N GLY A 175 -13.54 14.16 -0.64
CA GLY A 175 -13.07 14.40 0.72
C GLY A 175 -12.22 13.24 1.25
N LEU A 176 -12.67 12.00 1.04
CA LEU A 176 -11.95 10.80 1.44
C LEU A 176 -10.61 10.67 0.70
N LYS A 177 -10.58 10.96 -0.61
CA LYS A 177 -9.34 11.00 -1.40
C LYS A 177 -8.34 12.01 -0.84
N LYS A 178 -8.80 13.23 -0.52
CA LYS A 178 -7.94 14.26 0.09
C LYS A 178 -7.40 13.79 1.44
N LEU A 179 -8.27 13.27 2.30
CA LEU A 179 -7.90 12.72 3.60
C LEU A 179 -6.81 11.64 3.48
N VAL A 180 -6.95 10.70 2.55
CA VAL A 180 -5.96 9.64 2.32
C VAL A 180 -4.63 10.22 1.82
N LEU A 181 -4.66 11.17 0.89
CA LEU A 181 -3.43 11.81 0.37
C LEU A 181 -2.71 12.62 1.45
N GLU A 182 -3.44 13.33 2.29
CA GLU A 182 -2.90 14.05 3.44
C GLU A 182 -2.27 13.08 4.45
N ALA A 183 -2.96 11.98 4.77
CA ALA A 183 -2.44 10.94 5.65
C ALA A 183 -1.15 10.30 5.11
N VAL A 184 -1.10 9.97 3.82
CA VAL A 184 0.11 9.45 3.16
C VAL A 184 1.25 10.47 3.24
N THR A 185 0.97 11.74 2.99
CA THR A 185 1.98 12.81 3.08
C THR A 185 2.51 12.96 4.51
N PHE A 186 1.61 12.92 5.50
CA PHE A 186 1.97 12.95 6.91
C PHE A 186 2.87 11.78 7.31
N GLY A 187 2.55 10.56 6.86
CA GLY A 187 3.39 9.38 7.07
C GLY A 187 4.79 9.52 6.50
N SER A 188 4.90 10.01 5.26
CA SER A 188 6.20 10.27 4.64
C SER A 188 7.01 11.32 5.40
N PHE A 189 6.35 12.36 5.92
CA PHE A 189 6.97 13.38 6.75
C PHE A 189 7.50 12.80 8.08
N LEU A 190 6.74 11.91 8.73
CA LEU A 190 7.18 11.24 9.96
C LEU A 190 8.50 10.49 9.76
N TRP A 191 8.65 9.76 8.66
CA TRP A 191 9.91 9.08 8.33
C TRP A 191 11.08 10.06 8.17
N ASP A 192 10.87 11.18 7.47
CA ASP A 192 11.91 12.19 7.26
C ASP A 192 12.36 12.83 8.58
N VAL A 193 11.41 13.17 9.45
CA VAL A 193 11.71 13.76 10.77
C VAL A 193 12.42 12.76 11.67
N GLU A 194 11.91 11.52 11.78
CA GLU A 194 12.58 10.48 12.57
C GLU A 194 14.01 10.27 12.10
N SER A 195 14.22 10.13 10.78
CA SER A 195 15.56 9.88 10.22
C SER A 195 16.50 11.05 10.47
N TYR A 196 16.00 12.28 10.40
CA TYR A 196 16.77 13.47 10.73
C TYR A 196 17.16 13.51 12.21
N VAL A 197 16.22 13.28 13.13
CA VAL A 197 16.50 13.29 14.57
C VAL A 197 17.44 12.14 14.94
N ASP A 198 17.24 10.96 14.36
CA ASP A 198 18.06 9.77 14.60
C ASP A 198 19.51 9.97 14.16
N SER A 199 19.74 10.69 13.06
CA SER A 199 21.09 11.05 12.60
C SER A 199 21.87 11.93 13.59
N ARG A 200 21.19 12.59 14.54
CA ARG A 200 21.81 13.51 15.51
C ARG A 200 21.85 12.96 16.93
N TYR A 201 20.85 12.18 17.31
CA TYR A 201 20.66 11.76 18.69
C TYR A 201 20.63 10.24 18.89
N HIS A 202 20.61 9.43 17.81
CA HIS A 202 20.60 7.96 17.87
C HIS A 202 19.56 7.42 18.87
N PHE A 203 18.32 7.89 18.72
CA PHE A 203 17.26 7.63 19.71
C PHE A 203 16.42 6.39 19.38
N VAL A 204 16.55 5.85 18.16
CA VAL A 204 15.93 4.59 17.78
C VAL A 204 16.80 3.43 18.29
N LEU A 205 16.25 2.60 19.17
CA LEU A 205 16.87 1.35 19.59
C LEU A 205 16.68 0.32 18.47
N ASN A 206 17.77 -0.10 17.84
CA ASN A 206 17.77 -1.16 16.82
C ASN A 206 17.51 -2.54 17.42
#